data_AF-A0A7S2G950-F1
#
_entry.id   AF-A0A7S2G950-F1
#
_cell.length_a   1.000
_cell.length_b   1.000
_cell.length_c   1.000
_cell.angle_alpha   90.00
_cell.angle_beta   90.00
_cell.angle_gamma   90.00
#
_symmetry.space_group_name_H-M   'P 1'
#
loop_
_entity.id
_entity.type
_entity.pdbx_description
1 polymer ?
#
loop_
_entity_poly.entity_id
_entity_poly.type
_entity_poly.pdbx_seq_one_letter_code
_entity_poly.pdbx_strand_id
1 'polypeptide(L)'
;EEVEEEEEERVAVAEIMDDQAADADADADPDADADGAEADADADAGAGADVDANGTVGRVSARSVSSGASTLVDIGANLAHPSFKSDVESVVSRASSSGVGSIIITGISVGSTRKAQILAYRLQNGGQDGGQ
;
A
#
# COMPACT_ATOMS: atom_id res chain seq x y z
N GLU A 1 13.84 17.54 -44.27
CA GLU A 1 14.19 16.35 -43.50
C GLU A 1 14.13 16.80 -42.05
N GLU A 2 13.06 16.40 -41.39
CA GLU A 2 12.76 16.75 -40.01
C GLU A 2 13.77 15.99 -39.14
N VAL A 3 14.52 16.71 -38.32
CA VAL A 3 15.39 16.10 -37.32
C VAL A 3 14.64 16.18 -36.01
N GLU A 4 14.11 15.03 -35.60
CA GLU A 4 13.41 14.84 -34.33
C GLU A 4 14.35 15.20 -33.17
N GLU A 5 13.88 16.10 -32.30
CA GLU A 5 14.55 16.42 -31.04
C GLU A 5 14.30 15.28 -30.04
N GLU A 6 15.28 14.39 -29.88
CA GLU A 6 15.32 13.52 -28.70
C GLU A 6 15.99 14.28 -27.55
N GLU A 7 15.15 14.85 -26.68
CA GLU A 7 15.57 15.46 -25.43
C GLU A 7 16.05 14.36 -24.46
N GLU A 8 17.37 14.17 -24.42
CA GLU A 8 18.06 13.24 -23.52
C GLU A 8 17.91 13.73 -22.07
N GLU A 9 16.93 13.20 -21.33
CA GLU A 9 16.71 13.49 -19.90
C GLU A 9 17.90 12.99 -19.08
N ARG A 10 18.89 13.88 -18.86
CA ARG A 10 20.08 13.59 -18.05
C ARG A 10 19.70 13.55 -16.57
N VAL A 11 19.34 12.37 -16.08
CA VAL A 11 19.22 12.09 -14.65
C VAL A 11 20.63 12.07 -14.05
N ALA A 12 20.98 13.13 -13.31
CA ALA A 12 22.16 13.15 -12.48
C ALA A 12 22.03 12.09 -11.37
N VAL A 13 22.69 10.94 -11.57
CA VAL A 13 22.83 9.92 -10.54
C VAL A 13 23.90 10.42 -9.57
N ALA A 14 23.48 10.87 -8.40
CA ALA A 14 24.41 11.07 -7.30
C ALA A 14 25.03 9.71 -6.94
N GLU A 15 26.34 9.59 -7.19
CA GLU A 15 27.15 8.48 -6.72
C GLU A 15 27.10 8.47 -5.19
N ILE A 16 26.49 7.43 -4.63
CA ILE A 16 26.60 7.13 -3.20
C ILE A 16 27.38 5.84 -3.12
N MET A 17 28.51 5.95 -2.43
CA MET A 17 29.60 4.99 -2.26
C MET A 17 29.10 3.63 -1.76
N ASP A 18 29.75 2.58 -2.25
CA ASP A 18 29.63 1.19 -1.82
C ASP A 18 29.74 1.04 -0.30
N ASP A 19 28.71 0.47 0.33
CA ASP A 19 28.84 -0.21 1.62
C ASP A 19 28.48 -1.69 1.42
N GLN A 20 29.48 -2.52 1.65
CA GLN A 20 29.47 -3.96 1.45
C GLN A 20 28.43 -4.64 2.34
N ALA A 21 27.39 -5.22 1.74
CA ALA A 21 26.55 -6.20 2.44
C ALA A 21 27.23 -7.56 2.34
N ALA A 22 27.86 -7.96 3.44
CA ALA A 22 28.57 -9.21 3.62
C ALA A 22 27.68 -10.44 3.36
N ASP A 23 28.32 -11.47 2.79
CA ASP A 23 27.81 -12.83 2.66
C ASP A 23 27.24 -13.34 4.00
N ALA A 24 25.97 -13.74 3.99
CA ALA A 24 25.38 -14.52 5.06
C ALA A 24 24.91 -15.84 4.44
N ASP A 25 25.68 -16.90 4.71
CA ASP A 25 25.31 -18.29 4.51
C ASP A 25 23.90 -18.54 5.07
N ALA A 26 23.01 -19.03 4.21
CA ALA A 26 21.74 -19.61 4.63
C ALA A 26 21.63 -21.01 4.01
N ASP A 27 22.41 -21.93 4.57
CA ASP A 27 22.11 -23.36 4.51
C ASP A 27 20.73 -23.57 5.15
N ALA A 28 19.72 -23.83 4.31
CA ALA A 28 18.39 -24.20 4.78
C ALA A 28 17.81 -25.30 3.89
N ASP A 29 18.42 -26.48 3.95
CA ASP A 29 17.70 -27.73 3.77
C ASP A 29 17.21 -28.17 5.15
N PRO A 30 15.89 -28.16 5.37
CA PRO A 30 15.28 -29.40 5.78
C PRO A 30 14.02 -29.69 4.96
N ASP A 31 14.16 -30.60 4.02
CA ASP A 31 13.11 -31.56 3.68
C ASP A 31 12.72 -32.30 4.97
N ALA A 32 11.79 -31.70 5.72
CA ALA A 32 11.12 -32.33 6.84
C ALA A 32 9.77 -32.82 6.34
N ASP A 33 9.74 -34.12 6.05
CA ASP A 33 8.52 -34.90 5.89
C ASP A 33 7.57 -34.61 7.07
N ALA A 34 6.37 -34.13 6.76
CA ALA A 34 5.24 -34.13 7.68
C ALA A 34 4.02 -34.68 6.96
N ASP A 35 4.02 -36.01 6.79
CA ASP A 35 2.80 -36.78 6.68
C ASP A 35 1.96 -36.58 7.95
N GLY A 36 0.69 -36.17 7.78
CA GLY A 36 -0.23 -35.98 8.89
C GLY A 36 -1.65 -35.75 8.39
N ALA A 37 -2.37 -36.84 8.16
CA ALA A 37 -3.80 -36.87 7.95
C ALA A 37 -4.59 -36.49 9.23
N GLU A 38 -5.92 -36.65 9.16
CA GLU A 38 -6.97 -36.43 10.17
C GLU A 38 -7.61 -35.00 10.13
N ALA A 39 -8.63 -34.76 9.30
CA ALA A 39 -10.04 -35.14 9.49
C ALA A 39 -10.76 -34.39 10.64
N ASP A 40 -11.81 -33.67 10.23
CA ASP A 40 -13.04 -33.36 10.97
C ASP A 40 -12.94 -32.54 12.28
N ALA A 41 -12.73 -31.24 12.14
CA ALA A 41 -13.08 -30.31 13.21
C ALA A 41 -14.60 -30.04 13.17
N ASP A 42 -15.34 -30.77 14.01
CA ASP A 42 -16.74 -30.49 14.32
C ASP A 42 -16.92 -29.03 14.74
N ALA A 43 -17.74 -28.32 13.97
CA ALA A 43 -18.17 -26.97 14.25
C ALA A 43 -19.18 -26.97 15.41
N ASP A 44 -18.71 -26.76 16.64
CA ASP A 44 -19.56 -26.25 17.72
C ASP A 44 -19.06 -24.87 18.16
N ALA A 45 -19.33 -23.87 17.32
CA ALA A 45 -19.28 -22.48 17.74
C ALA A 45 -20.58 -22.19 18.52
N GLY A 46 -20.64 -22.69 19.76
CA GLY A 46 -21.66 -22.30 20.71
C GLY A 46 -21.60 -20.80 20.95
N ALA A 47 -22.45 -20.04 20.26
CA ALA A 47 -22.70 -18.64 20.57
C ALA A 47 -23.45 -18.59 21.91
N GLY A 48 -22.69 -18.54 23.00
CA GLY A 48 -23.24 -18.30 24.32
C GLY A 48 -23.92 -16.92 24.32
N ALA A 49 -25.23 -16.90 24.18
CA ALA A 49 -26.02 -15.70 24.38
C ALA A 49 -25.92 -15.31 25.86
N ASP A 50 -25.22 -14.23 26.14
CA ASP A 50 -25.25 -13.53 27.42
C ASP A 50 -26.63 -12.90 27.59
N VAL A 51 -27.55 -13.67 28.18
CA VAL A 51 -28.84 -13.17 28.63
C VAL A 51 -28.64 -12.35 29.89
N ASP A 52 -29.05 -11.08 29.84
CA ASP A 52 -29.16 -10.28 31.05
C ASP A 52 -30.24 -10.84 31.99
N ALA A 53 -30.29 -10.37 33.23
CA ALA A 53 -31.27 -10.83 34.23
C ALA A 53 -32.75 -10.59 33.83
N ASN A 54 -32.98 -9.87 32.73
CA ASN A 54 -34.31 -9.58 32.18
C ASN A 54 -34.61 -10.42 30.91
N GLY A 55 -33.78 -11.41 30.59
CA GLY A 55 -33.98 -12.35 29.48
C GLY A 55 -33.90 -11.71 28.10
N THR A 56 -33.37 -10.49 27.98
CA THR A 56 -33.21 -9.85 26.68
C THR A 56 -31.86 -10.25 26.10
N VAL A 57 -31.88 -10.94 24.96
CA VAL A 57 -30.68 -11.15 24.14
C VAL A 57 -30.16 -9.79 23.72
N GLY A 58 -29.03 -9.38 24.30
CA GLY A 58 -28.41 -8.08 24.07
C GLY A 58 -28.01 -7.95 22.61
N ARG A 59 -28.86 -7.34 21.78
CA ARG A 59 -28.46 -6.92 20.44
C ARG A 59 -27.36 -5.90 20.64
N VAL A 60 -26.12 -6.27 20.31
CA VAL A 60 -24.97 -5.36 20.38
C VAL A 60 -25.35 -4.10 19.63
N SER A 61 -25.60 -3.01 20.35
CA SER A 61 -25.91 -1.73 19.74
C SER A 61 -24.65 -1.32 19.01
N ALA A 62 -24.67 -1.39 17.67
CA ALA A 62 -23.54 -0.97 16.86
C ALA A 62 -23.18 0.44 17.30
N ARG A 63 -22.00 0.59 17.91
CA ARG A 63 -21.48 1.89 18.31
C ARG A 63 -21.51 2.74 17.06
N SER A 64 -22.37 3.76 17.04
CA SER A 64 -22.35 4.74 15.98
C SER A 64 -21.00 5.43 16.08
N VAL A 65 -20.10 5.09 15.16
CA VAL A 65 -18.91 5.90 14.95
C VAL A 65 -19.42 7.28 14.57
N SER A 66 -19.17 8.27 15.42
CA SER A 66 -19.45 9.65 15.06
C SER A 66 -18.76 9.90 13.74
N SER A 67 -19.51 10.28 12.72
CA SER A 67 -19.00 10.77 11.43
C SER A 67 -18.33 12.13 11.67
N GLY A 68 -17.26 12.13 12.47
CA GLY A 68 -16.25 13.16 12.38
C GLY A 68 -15.63 13.05 10.99
N ALA A 69 -15.22 14.18 10.42
CA ALA A 69 -14.52 14.24 9.14
C ALA A 69 -13.12 13.59 9.26
N SER A 70 -13.06 12.28 9.45
CA SER A 70 -11.82 11.51 9.38
C SER A 70 -11.49 11.32 7.90
N THR A 71 -10.47 12.00 7.42
CA THR A 71 -9.90 11.76 6.11
C THR A 71 -9.26 10.38 6.07
N LEU A 72 -9.50 9.61 5.01
CA LEU A 72 -8.90 8.29 4.85
C LEU A 72 -7.44 8.43 4.44
N VAL A 73 -6.56 7.62 5.02
CA VAL A 73 -5.16 7.51 4.61
C VAL A 73 -4.94 6.14 3.98
N ASP A 74 -4.51 6.12 2.71
CA ASP A 74 -4.11 4.89 2.03
C ASP A 74 -2.61 4.63 2.27
N ILE A 75 -2.29 3.55 2.98
CA ILE A 75 -0.92 3.24 3.40
C ILE A 75 -0.16 2.33 2.42
N GLY A 76 -0.85 1.76 1.42
CA GLY A 76 -0.34 0.63 0.61
C GLY A 76 -0.42 0.85 -0.89
N ALA A 77 -0.14 2.07 -1.36
CA ALA A 77 -0.34 2.43 -2.75
C ALA A 77 0.94 2.26 -3.60
N ASN A 78 0.98 1.23 -4.44
CA ASN A 78 2.11 0.95 -5.35
C ASN A 78 2.06 1.80 -6.64
N LEU A 79 1.86 3.11 -6.52
CA LEU A 79 1.64 4.00 -7.68
C LEU A 79 2.87 4.16 -8.59
N ALA A 80 4.06 3.80 -8.11
CA ALA A 80 5.30 3.80 -8.90
C ALA A 80 5.40 2.61 -9.88
N HIS A 81 4.44 1.69 -9.89
CA HIS A 81 4.42 0.56 -10.81
C HIS A 81 4.13 1.01 -12.24
N PRO A 82 4.76 0.41 -13.28
CA PRO A 82 4.56 0.80 -14.69
C PRO A 82 3.10 0.81 -15.15
N SER A 83 2.24 -0.02 -14.56
CA SER A 83 0.80 -0.08 -14.88
C SER A 83 0.07 1.25 -14.67
N PHE A 84 0.57 2.12 -13.79
CA PHE A 84 -0.04 3.42 -13.49
C PHE A 84 0.61 4.59 -14.25
N LYS A 85 1.64 4.34 -15.08
CA LYS A 85 2.41 5.40 -15.76
C LYS A 85 1.51 6.31 -16.61
N SER A 86 0.47 5.76 -17.22
CA SER A 86 -0.40 6.47 -18.15
C SER A 86 -1.55 7.24 -17.49
N ASP A 87 -1.90 6.92 -16.24
CA ASP A 87 -3.14 7.40 -15.61
C ASP A 87 -2.98 7.77 -14.12
N VAL A 88 -1.75 7.95 -13.63
CA VAL A 88 -1.48 8.20 -12.21
C VAL A 88 -2.21 9.43 -11.66
N GLU A 89 -2.29 10.53 -12.42
CA GLU A 89 -3.03 11.73 -11.97
C GLU A 89 -4.54 11.45 -11.86
N SER A 90 -5.08 10.65 -12.78
CA SER A 90 -6.49 10.24 -12.75
C SER A 90 -6.81 9.32 -11.58
N VAL A 91 -5.88 8.43 -11.20
CA VAL A 91 -6.01 7.59 -10.00
C VAL A 91 -6.04 8.45 -8.73
N VAL A 92 -5.11 9.39 -8.59
CA VAL A 92 -5.03 10.29 -7.42
C VAL A 92 -6.27 11.17 -7.31
N SER A 93 -6.76 11.72 -8.43
CA SER A 93 -7.98 12.52 -8.48
C SER A 93 -9.22 11.72 -8.02
N ARG A 94 -9.35 10.46 -8.46
CA ARG A 94 -10.42 9.56 -8.02
C ARG A 94 -10.32 9.21 -6.54
N ALA A 95 -9.11 8.96 -6.03
CA ALA A 95 -8.88 8.68 -4.62
C ALA A 95 -9.30 9.87 -3.74
N SER A 96 -8.88 11.08 -4.11
CA SER A 96 -9.26 12.33 -3.43
C SER A 96 -10.77 12.53 -3.43
N SER A 97 -11.43 12.35 -4.59
CA SER A 97 -12.90 12.44 -4.72
C SER A 97 -13.65 11.40 -3.88
N SER A 98 -12.99 10.32 -3.49
CA SER A 98 -13.54 9.25 -2.66
C SER A 98 -13.25 9.43 -1.16
N GLY A 99 -12.61 10.54 -0.75
CA GLY A 99 -12.32 10.85 0.64
C GLY A 99 -10.94 10.40 1.15
N VAL A 100 -10.04 9.96 0.27
CA VAL A 100 -8.63 9.71 0.60
C VAL A 100 -7.91 11.05 0.73
N GLY A 101 -7.58 11.45 1.95
CA GLY A 101 -6.88 12.70 2.22
C GLY A 101 -5.36 12.60 2.16
N SER A 102 -4.80 11.39 2.23
CA SER A 102 -3.36 11.17 2.08
C SER A 102 -3.07 9.78 1.53
N ILE A 103 -2.01 9.66 0.74
CA ILE A 103 -1.56 8.41 0.14
C ILE A 103 -0.07 8.24 0.45
N ILE A 104 0.30 7.07 0.98
CA ILE A 104 1.69 6.64 1.14
C ILE A 104 2.05 5.80 -0.09
N ILE A 105 2.99 6.29 -0.90
CA ILE A 105 3.47 5.57 -2.07
C ILE A 105 4.54 4.57 -1.63
N THR A 106 4.26 3.29 -1.78
CA THR A 106 5.14 2.19 -1.33
C THR A 106 6.01 1.63 -2.46
N GLY A 107 7.25 1.28 -2.12
CA GLY A 107 8.15 0.50 -2.95
C GLY A 107 8.46 -0.85 -2.29
N ILE A 108 8.62 -1.89 -3.09
CA ILE A 108 8.96 -3.26 -2.63
C ILE A 108 10.45 -3.59 -2.84
N SER A 109 11.22 -2.63 -3.34
CA SER A 109 12.65 -2.72 -3.61
C SER A 109 13.27 -1.34 -3.53
N VAL A 110 14.59 -1.25 -3.43
CA VAL A 110 15.31 0.04 -3.45
C VAL A 110 14.96 0.84 -4.71
N GLY A 111 14.96 0.19 -5.88
CA GLY A 111 14.64 0.84 -7.16
C GLY A 111 13.20 1.35 -7.24
N SER A 112 12.22 0.56 -6.77
CA SER A 112 10.81 1.00 -6.75
C SER A 112 10.55 2.08 -5.69
N THR A 113 11.27 2.04 -4.56
CA THR A 113 11.21 3.09 -3.53
C THR A 113 11.74 4.42 -4.04
N ARG A 114 12.84 4.42 -4.82
CA ARG A 114 13.33 5.64 -5.47
C ARG A 114 12.30 6.22 -6.45
N LYS A 115 11.66 5.37 -7.26
CA LYS A 115 10.57 5.80 -8.15
C LYS A 115 9.37 6.36 -7.38
N ALA A 116 9.00 5.73 -6.25
CA ALA A 116 7.94 6.21 -5.37
C ALA A 116 8.25 7.60 -4.80
N GLN A 117 9.48 7.85 -4.38
CA GLN A 117 9.92 9.16 -3.88
C GLN A 117 9.82 10.24 -4.98
N ILE A 118 10.32 9.96 -6.18
CA ILE A 118 10.26 10.89 -7.32
C ILE A 118 8.80 11.20 -7.67
N LEU A 119 7.95 10.17 -7.74
CA LEU A 119 6.53 10.33 -8.03
C LEU A 119 5.82 11.16 -6.96
N ALA A 120 6.10 10.92 -5.67
CA ALA A 120 5.54 11.70 -4.57
C ALA A 120 5.93 13.17 -4.68
N TYR A 121 7.20 13.47 -4.94
CA TYR A 121 7.69 14.83 -5.14
C TYR A 121 6.99 15.50 -6.35
N ARG A 122 6.84 14.79 -7.46
CA ARG A 122 6.14 15.29 -8.66
C ARG A 122 4.68 15.62 -8.36
N LEU A 123 3.96 14.74 -7.66
CA LEU A 123 2.56 14.95 -7.34
C LEU A 123 2.35 16.07 -6.31
N GLN A 124 3.28 16.25 -5.38
CA GLN A 124 3.21 17.31 -4.36
C GLN A 124 3.48 18.70 -4.95
N ASN A 125 4.40 18.81 -5.91
CA ASN A 125 4.83 20.08 -6.49
C ASN A 125 4.14 20.43 -7.82
N GLY A 126 3.77 19.43 -8.62
CA GLY A 126 3.10 19.62 -9.92
C GLY A 126 1.65 20.15 -9.83
N GLY A 127 1.13 20.34 -8.61
CA GLY A 127 -0.14 21.02 -8.36
C GLY A 127 -0.05 22.55 -8.27
N GLN A 128 1.14 23.17 -8.34
CA GLN A 128 1.32 24.61 -8.16
C GLN A 128 1.41 25.43 -9.46
N ASP A 129 1.45 24.80 -10.64
CA ASP A 129 1.75 25.49 -11.91
C ASP A 129 0.50 25.88 -12.74
N GLY A 130 -0.68 25.89 -12.12
CA GLY A 130 -1.97 26.07 -12.81
C GLY A 130 -2.65 27.43 -12.66
N GLY A 131 -1.94 28.49 -12.29
CA GLY A 131 -2.58 29.79 -12.03
C GLY A 131 -1.73 31.01 -12.35
N GLN A 132 -1.66 31.38 -13.64
CA GLN A 132 -1.51 32.76 -14.13
C GLN A 132 -2.26 32.95 -15.45
#